data_AF-A0A2N3FBZ4-F1
#
_entry.id   AF-A0A2N3FBZ4-F1
#
_cell.length_a   1.000
_cell.length_b   1.000
_cell.length_c   1.000
_cell.angle_alpha   90.00
_cell.angle_beta   90.00
_cell.angle_gamma   90.00
#
_symmetry.space_group_name_H-M   'P 1'
#
loop_
_entity.id
_entity.type
_entity.pdbx_description
1 polymer ?
#
loop_
_entity_poly.entity_id
_entity_poly.type
_entity_poly.pdbx_seq_one_letter_code
_entity_poly.pdbx_strand_id
1 'polypeptide(L)'
;MTEAVPWLERHQIALYVVAIGTGLGLGWLTPGSSGFKVVIEPSIALLLFATFLAVPFRAMRAAARHVRFMASLTALNFVVVPVVVFGLSRLVAGDDAVLIGVLLVLLAPCVDYVVAFSGLAGGASERLMAATPLLMIAQMA
;
A
#
# COMPACT_ATOMS: atom_id res chain seq x y z
N MET A 1 9.07 -14.89 21.83
CA MET A 1 8.27 -14.03 20.94
C MET A 1 6.92 -13.89 21.61
N THR A 2 6.50 -12.67 21.93
CA THR A 2 5.31 -12.35 22.72
C THR A 2 4.04 -12.87 22.03
N GLU A 3 3.16 -13.57 22.77
CA GLU A 3 1.88 -14.13 22.29
C GLU A 3 0.95 -13.11 21.62
N ALA A 4 1.23 -11.82 21.79
CA ALA A 4 0.52 -10.72 21.16
C ALA A 4 0.60 -10.74 19.62
N VAL A 5 1.76 -11.03 19.03
CA VAL A 5 1.94 -10.93 17.56
C VAL A 5 1.06 -11.94 16.81
N PRO A 6 1.06 -13.25 17.15
CA PRO A 6 0.18 -14.22 16.50
C PRO A 6 -1.31 -13.94 16.69
N TRP A 7 -1.68 -13.36 17.85
CA TRP A 7 -3.07 -12.97 18.12
C TRP A 7 -3.52 -11.79 17.24
N LEU A 8 -2.65 -10.77 17.09
CA LEU A 8 -2.90 -9.61 16.24
C LEU A 8 -3.03 -10.01 14.77
N GLU A 9 -2.15 -10.89 14.27
CA GLU A 9 -2.22 -11.40 12.90
C GLU A 9 -3.55 -12.15 12.66
N ARG A 10 -3.98 -12.98 13.62
CA ARG A 10 -5.24 -13.73 13.51
C ARG A 10 -6.48 -12.83 13.48
N HIS A 11 -6.46 -11.72 14.23
CA HIS A 11 -7.59 -10.79 14.33
C HIS A 11 -7.41 -9.51 13.50
N GLN A 12 -6.43 -9.50 12.57
CA GLN A 12 -6.04 -8.30 11.83
C GLN A 12 -7.22 -7.63 11.10
N ILE A 13 -8.09 -8.42 10.46
CA ILE A 13 -9.28 -7.91 9.77
C ILE A 13 -10.23 -7.24 10.75
N ALA A 14 -10.51 -7.88 11.89
CA ALA A 14 -11.41 -7.33 12.91
C ALA A 14 -10.86 -6.04 13.50
N LEU A 15 -9.55 -6.01 13.79
CA LEU A 15 -8.87 -4.81 14.29
C LEU A 15 -8.94 -3.65 13.30
N TYR A 16 -8.74 -3.90 12.00
CA TYR A 16 -8.89 -2.87 10.97
C TYR A 16 -10.32 -2.35 10.85
N VAL A 17 -11.32 -3.24 10.87
CA VAL A 17 -12.73 -2.82 10.80
C VAL A 17 -13.10 -1.99 12.02
N VAL A 18 -12.69 -2.39 13.22
CA VAL A 18 -12.92 -1.62 14.45
C VAL A 18 -12.23 -0.27 14.38
N ALA A 19 -10.97 -0.20 13.94
CA ALA A 19 -10.23 1.06 13.81
C ALA A 19 -10.85 2.02 12.78
N ILE A 20 -11.34 1.49 11.65
CA ILE A 20 -12.07 2.29 10.65
C ILE A 20 -13.38 2.81 11.25
N GLY A 21 -14.13 1.94 11.93
CA GLY A 21 -15.39 2.30 12.58
C GLY A 21 -15.22 3.37 13.66
N THR A 22 -14.19 3.25 14.50
CA THR A 22 -13.88 4.28 15.52
C THR A 22 -13.43 5.58 14.87
N GLY A 23 -12.62 5.53 13.81
CA GLY A 23 -12.22 6.71 13.05
C GLY A 23 -13.41 7.45 12.43
N LEU A 24 -14.35 6.72 11.82
CA LEU A 24 -15.59 7.28 11.29
C LEU A 24 -16.44 7.91 12.40
N GLY A 25 -16.62 7.21 13.52
CA GLY A 25 -17.39 7.71 14.66
C GLY A 25 -16.79 8.99 15.25
N LEU A 26 -15.48 9.01 15.49
CA LEU A 26 -14.76 10.18 15.99
C LEU A 26 -14.83 11.35 14.99
N GLY A 27 -14.60 11.08 13.71
CA GLY A 27 -14.69 12.09 12.65
C GLY A 27 -16.08 12.73 12.55
N TRP A 28 -17.14 11.94 12.77
CA TRP A 28 -18.50 12.44 12.74
C TRP A 28 -18.85 13.29 13.98
N LEU A 29 -18.32 12.93 15.15
CA LEU A 29 -18.52 13.65 16.41
C LEU A 29 -17.71 14.95 16.50
N THR A 30 -16.60 15.07 15.75
CA THR A 30 -15.76 16.28 15.74
C THR A 30 -15.54 16.85 14.32
N PRO A 31 -16.58 17.36 13.64
CA PRO A 31 -16.43 17.96 12.31
C PRO A 31 -15.50 19.18 12.38
N GLY A 32 -14.44 19.18 11.57
CA GLY A 32 -13.52 20.33 11.44
C GLY A 32 -12.36 20.37 12.44
N SER A 33 -12.19 19.36 13.30
CA SER A 33 -11.00 19.28 14.15
C SER A 33 -9.73 19.05 13.30
N SER A 34 -8.74 19.93 13.43
CA SER A 34 -7.45 19.81 12.73
C SER A 34 -6.43 18.97 13.49
N GLY A 35 -6.71 18.61 14.75
CA GLY A 35 -5.76 17.92 15.63
C GLY A 35 -5.28 16.58 15.10
N PHE A 36 -6.13 15.82 14.39
CA PHE A 36 -5.73 14.53 13.81
C PHE A 36 -4.74 14.67 12.65
N LYS A 37 -4.77 15.78 11.90
CA LYS A 37 -3.83 15.99 10.78
C LYS A 37 -2.37 15.96 11.24
N VAL A 38 -2.10 16.48 12.43
CA VAL A 38 -0.76 16.52 13.04
C VAL A 38 -0.24 15.12 13.36
N VAL A 39 -1.12 14.14 13.57
CA VAL A 39 -0.72 12.76 13.92
C VAL A 39 -0.58 11.88 12.68
N ILE A 40 -1.30 12.18 11.60
CA ILE A 40 -1.31 11.35 10.38
C ILE A 40 0.08 11.31 9.73
N GLU A 41 0.67 12.47 9.44
CA GLU A 41 1.99 12.57 8.79
C GLU A 41 3.09 11.81 9.53
N PRO A 42 3.30 12.01 10.85
CA PRO A 42 4.33 11.27 11.58
C PRO A 42 4.02 9.77 11.70
N SER A 43 2.74 9.37 11.77
CA SER A 43 2.38 7.95 11.77
C SER A 43 2.76 7.28 10.44
N ILE A 44 2.47 7.93 9.32
CA ILE A 44 2.86 7.44 7.98
C ILE A 44 4.39 7.39 7.87
N ALA A 45 5.10 8.44 8.32
CA ALA A 45 6.56 8.46 8.31
C ALA A 45 7.16 7.32 9.14
N LEU A 46 6.60 7.03 10.31
CA LEU A 46 7.04 5.91 11.16
C LEU A 46 6.76 4.55 10.50
N LEU A 47 5.59 4.38 9.89
CA LEU A 47 5.24 3.18 9.14
C LEU A 47 6.21 2.95 7.98
N LEU A 48 6.46 3.97 7.16
CA LEU A 48 7.41 3.89 6.05
C LEU A 48 8.82 3.58 6.55
N PHE A 49 9.27 4.22 7.64
CA PHE A 49 10.56 3.94 8.24
C PHE A 49 10.67 2.48 8.70
N ALA A 50 9.66 1.95 9.40
CA ALA A 50 9.62 0.56 9.83
C ALA A 50 9.61 -0.41 8.63
N THR A 51 8.81 -0.12 7.60
CA THR A 51 8.75 -0.92 6.37
C THR A 51 10.10 -0.95 5.66
N PHE A 52 10.79 0.19 5.51
CA PHE A 52 12.12 0.23 4.90
C PHE A 52 13.17 -0.52 5.73
N LEU A 53 13.07 -0.48 7.05
CA LEU A 53 13.97 -1.22 7.93
C LEU A 53 13.84 -2.74 7.76
N ALA A 54 12.65 -3.22 7.40
CA ALA A 54 12.39 -4.62 7.08
C ALA A 54 12.92 -5.05 5.71
N VAL A 55 13.33 -4.12 4.83
CA VAL A 55 13.79 -4.45 3.47
C VAL A 55 15.20 -5.04 3.50
N PRO A 56 15.39 -6.28 3.00
CA PRO A 56 16.72 -6.89 2.88
C PRO A 56 17.50 -6.25 1.72
N PHE A 57 18.32 -5.23 1.99
CA PHE A 57 19.13 -4.52 0.98
C PHE A 57 20.02 -5.44 0.13
N ARG A 58 20.47 -6.58 0.68
CA ARG A 58 21.25 -7.59 -0.06
C ARG A 58 20.42 -8.29 -1.14
N ALA A 59 19.14 -8.56 -0.87
CA ALA A 59 18.22 -9.18 -1.82
C ALA A 59 17.74 -8.20 -2.89
N MET A 60 17.69 -6.89 -2.60
CA MET A 60 17.33 -5.82 -3.54
C MET A 60 18.20 -5.85 -4.81
N ARG A 61 19.53 -5.98 -4.67
CA ARG A 61 20.44 -6.04 -5.83
C ARG A 61 20.26 -7.31 -6.66
N ALA A 62 19.89 -8.42 -6.03
CA ALA A 62 19.60 -9.67 -6.72
C ALA A 62 18.25 -9.60 -7.46
N ALA A 63 17.21 -9.05 -6.82
CA ALA A 63 15.91 -8.80 -7.43
C ALA A 63 16.01 -7.86 -8.64
N ALA A 64 16.79 -6.78 -8.53
CA ALA A 64 17.02 -5.83 -9.61
C ALA A 64 17.68 -6.46 -10.86
N ARG A 65 18.49 -7.52 -10.68
CA ARG A 65 19.12 -8.24 -11.80
C ARG A 65 18.15 -9.12 -12.58
N HIS A 66 16.97 -9.42 -12.04
CA HIS A 66 15.94 -10.20 -12.72
C HIS A 66 15.10 -9.30 -13.63
N VAL A 67 15.65 -8.98 -14.82
CA VAL A 67 15.03 -8.07 -15.80
C VAL A 67 13.61 -8.48 -16.18
N ARG A 68 13.34 -9.78 -16.37
CA ARG A 68 11.98 -10.28 -16.70
C ARG A 68 10.97 -9.96 -15.60
N PHE A 69 11.37 -10.13 -14.33
CA PHE A 69 10.50 -9.85 -13.17
C PHE A 69 10.23 -8.35 -13.03
N MET A 70 11.28 -7.53 -13.13
CA MET A 70 11.14 -6.08 -13.10
C MET A 70 10.28 -5.56 -14.25
N ALA A 71 10.49 -6.07 -15.48
CA ALA A 71 9.67 -5.70 -16.63
C ALA A 71 8.19 -6.08 -16.46
N SER A 72 7.90 -7.26 -15.90
CA SER A 72 6.51 -7.65 -15.59
C SER A 72 5.88 -6.73 -14.55
N LEU A 73 6.60 -6.37 -13.48
CA LEU A 73 6.10 -5.45 -12.46
C LEU A 73 5.86 -4.05 -13.00
N THR A 74 6.77 -3.52 -13.81
CA THR A 74 6.62 -2.21 -14.45
C THR A 74 5.48 -2.22 -15.46
N ALA A 75 5.36 -3.23 -16.31
CA ALA A 75 4.25 -3.34 -17.26
C ALA A 75 2.89 -3.44 -16.54
N LEU A 76 2.83 -4.20 -15.44
CA LEU A 76 1.61 -4.30 -14.64
C LEU A 76 1.23 -2.94 -14.04
N ASN A 77 2.17 -2.25 -13.39
CA ASN A 77 1.90 -0.98 -12.69
C ASN A 77 1.68 0.21 -13.63
N PHE A 78 2.38 0.28 -14.76
CA PHE A 78 2.35 1.45 -15.65
C PHE A 78 1.55 1.26 -16.93
N VAL A 79 1.10 0.04 -17.26
CA VAL A 79 0.28 -0.22 -18.45
C VAL A 79 -1.04 -0.86 -18.06
N VAL A 80 -1.00 -2.01 -17.39
CA VAL A 80 -2.22 -2.78 -17.09
C VAL A 80 -3.10 -2.05 -16.07
N VAL A 81 -2.53 -1.62 -14.95
CA VAL A 81 -3.25 -0.90 -13.89
C VAL A 81 -3.90 0.38 -14.45
N PRO A 82 -3.19 1.29 -15.15
CA PRO A 82 -3.81 2.48 -15.72
C PRO A 82 -4.96 2.20 -16.67
N VAL A 83 -4.89 1.14 -17.48
CA VAL A 83 -5.99 0.75 -18.38
C VAL A 83 -7.21 0.27 -17.58
N VAL A 84 -7.00 -0.54 -16.55
CA VAL A 84 -8.09 -0.99 -15.66
C VAL A 84 -8.70 0.20 -14.91
N VAL A 85 -7.86 1.08 -14.36
CA VAL A 85 -8.29 2.29 -13.65
C VAL A 85 -9.06 3.23 -14.57
N PHE A 86 -8.64 3.36 -15.83
CA PHE A 86 -9.38 4.14 -16.82
C PHE A 86 -10.77 3.58 -17.09
N GLY A 87 -10.94 2.26 -17.11
CA GLY A 87 -12.26 1.63 -17.21
C GLY A 87 -13.12 1.91 -15.99
N LEU A 88 -12.56 1.76 -14.79
CA LEU A 88 -13.27 1.96 -13.52
C LEU A 88 -13.63 3.42 -13.26
N SER A 89 -12.78 4.36 -13.68
CA SER A 89 -13.01 5.79 -13.47
C SER A 89 -14.27 6.29 -14.18
N ARG A 90 -14.71 5.62 -15.26
CA ARG A 90 -15.98 5.93 -15.96
C ARG A 90 -17.21 5.76 -15.07
N LEU A 91 -17.15 4.90 -14.05
CA LEU A 91 -18.25 4.71 -13.10
C LEU A 91 -18.39 5.88 -12.11
N VAL A 92 -17.32 6.65 -11.90
CA VAL A 92 -17.21 7.68 -10.87
C VAL A 92 -17.00 9.08 -11.47
N ALA A 93 -16.95 9.18 -12.80
CA ALA A 93 -16.71 10.43 -13.55
C ALA A 93 -17.79 11.51 -13.36
N GLY A 94 -18.85 11.26 -12.59
CA GLY A 94 -19.87 12.24 -12.26
C GLY A 94 -19.50 13.16 -11.08
N ASP A 95 -18.48 12.83 -10.30
CA ASP A 95 -18.03 13.63 -9.15
C ASP A 95 -16.50 13.76 -9.17
N ASP A 96 -16.01 14.98 -9.40
CA ASP A 96 -14.58 15.28 -9.53
C ASP A 96 -13.79 14.94 -8.26
N ALA A 97 -14.39 15.14 -7.07
CA ALA A 97 -13.70 14.87 -5.80
C ALA A 97 -13.51 13.36 -5.58
N VAL A 98 -14.55 12.58 -5.87
CA VAL A 98 -14.46 11.12 -5.76
C VAL A 98 -13.55 10.55 -6.86
N LEU A 99 -13.61 11.10 -8.07
CA LEU A 99 -12.73 10.72 -9.18
C LEU A 99 -11.25 10.90 -8.81
N ILE A 100 -10.86 12.05 -8.27
CA ILE A 100 -9.48 12.31 -7.84
C ILE A 100 -9.08 11.32 -6.73
N GLY A 101 -9.94 11.09 -5.73
CA GLY A 101 -9.67 10.13 -4.67
C GLY A 101 -9.45 8.70 -5.19
N VAL A 102 -10.31 8.23 -6.10
CA VAL A 102 -10.19 6.91 -6.73
C VAL A 102 -8.90 6.80 -7.54
N LEU A 103 -8.58 7.82 -8.36
CA LEU A 103 -7.35 7.83 -9.14
C LEU A 103 -6.11 7.81 -8.23
N LEU A 104 -6.09 8.60 -7.15
CA LEU A 104 -4.98 8.60 -6.20
C LEU A 104 -4.80 7.24 -5.51
N VAL A 105 -5.89 6.58 -5.12
CA VAL A 105 -5.81 5.28 -4.41
C VAL A 105 -5.47 4.12 -5.35
N LEU A 106 -6.05 4.08 -6.56
CA LEU A 106 -5.86 2.95 -7.47
C LEU A 106 -4.57 3.05 -8.30
N LEU A 107 -4.09 4.27 -8.57
CA LEU A 107 -2.89 4.48 -9.38
C LEU A 107 -1.61 4.53 -8.52
N ALA A 108 -1.74 4.81 -7.22
CA ALA A 108 -0.62 4.65 -6.30
C ALA A 108 -0.28 3.15 -6.14
N PRO A 109 0.96 2.72 -6.44
CA PRO A 109 1.38 1.35 -6.23
C PRO A 109 1.46 1.08 -4.74
N CYS A 110 0.73 0.07 -4.29
CA CYS A 110 0.72 -0.40 -2.91
C CYS A 110 1.36 -1.78 -2.83
N VAL A 111 2.65 -1.83 -2.50
CA VAL A 111 3.40 -3.10 -2.49
C VAL A 111 3.20 -3.87 -1.17
N ASP A 112 2.81 -3.18 -0.11
CA ASP A 112 2.78 -3.71 1.26
C ASP A 112 1.81 -4.90 1.43
N TYR A 113 0.57 -4.77 0.95
CA TYR A 113 -0.41 -5.87 1.00
C TYR A 113 -0.11 -6.97 -0.02
N VAL A 114 0.39 -6.62 -1.20
CA VAL A 114 0.68 -7.58 -2.27
C VAL A 114 1.78 -8.55 -1.84
N VAL A 115 2.76 -8.10 -1.05
CA VAL A 115 3.80 -8.97 -0.48
C VAL A 115 3.20 -10.06 0.43
N ALA A 116 2.29 -9.68 1.34
CA ALA A 116 1.64 -10.62 2.24
C ALA A 116 0.78 -11.64 1.47
N PHE A 117 -0.06 -11.17 0.54
CA PHE A 117 -0.87 -12.04 -0.31
C PHE A 117 -0.04 -12.92 -1.23
N SER A 118 1.06 -12.40 -1.78
CA SER A 118 1.97 -13.21 -2.59
C SER A 118 2.65 -14.28 -1.74
N GLY A 119 3.00 -14.00 -0.49
CA GLY A 119 3.50 -15.01 0.44
C GLY A 119 2.48 -16.11 0.71
N LEU A 120 1.23 -15.74 0.97
CA LEU A 120 0.11 -16.69 1.16
C LEU A 120 -0.17 -17.53 -0.10
N ALA A 121 0.00 -16.94 -1.28
CA ALA A 121 -0.19 -17.60 -2.57
C ALA A 121 1.01 -18.45 -3.04
N GLY A 122 2.09 -18.54 -2.23
CA GLY A 122 3.33 -19.24 -2.62
C GLY A 122 4.16 -18.52 -3.70
N GLY A 123 3.87 -17.24 -3.93
CA GLY A 123 4.61 -16.36 -4.83
C GLY A 123 5.93 -15.86 -4.21
N ALA A 124 6.71 -15.13 -5.02
CA ALA A 124 8.02 -14.63 -4.64
C ALA A 124 7.94 -13.36 -3.77
N SER A 125 7.35 -13.45 -2.58
CA SER A 125 7.17 -12.34 -1.63
C SER A 125 8.48 -11.62 -1.28
N GLU A 126 9.58 -12.36 -1.09
CA GLU A 126 10.90 -11.78 -0.84
C GLU A 126 11.42 -10.94 -2.02
N ARG A 127 11.16 -11.39 -3.26
CA ARG A 127 11.57 -10.66 -4.47
C ARG A 127 10.70 -9.42 -4.69
N LEU A 128 9.41 -9.50 -4.32
CA LEU A 128 8.50 -8.36 -4.33
C LEU A 128 8.93 -7.30 -3.31
N MET A 129 9.20 -7.68 -2.05
CA MET A 129 9.73 -6.76 -1.03
C MET A 129 11.04 -6.11 -1.46
N ALA A 130 11.92 -6.89 -2.08
CA ALA A 130 13.19 -6.41 -2.60
C ALA A 130 13.03 -5.44 -3.79
N ALA A 131 11.95 -5.54 -4.57
CA ALA A 131 11.67 -4.66 -5.71
C ALA A 131 10.86 -3.41 -5.34
N THR A 132 10.23 -3.37 -4.16
CA THR A 132 9.43 -2.23 -3.67
C THR A 132 10.14 -0.86 -3.81
N PRO A 133 11.40 -0.70 -3.38
CA PRO A 133 12.06 0.61 -3.44
C PRO A 133 12.31 1.07 -4.89
N LEU A 134 12.56 0.12 -5.80
CA LEU A 134 12.78 0.41 -7.22
C LEU A 134 11.50 0.90 -7.89
N LEU A 135 10.36 0.29 -7.58
CA LEU A 135 9.05 0.75 -8.06
C LEU A 135 8.72 2.14 -7.53
N MET A 136 8.99 2.40 -6.24
CA MET A 136 8.78 3.71 -5.64
C MET A 136 9.64 4.79 -6.32
N ILE A 137 10.93 4.51 -6.56
CA ILE A 137 11.82 5.44 -7.28
C ILE A 137 11.33 5.67 -8.71
N ALA A 138 10.94 4.60 -9.43
CA ALA A 138 10.44 4.70 -10.80
C ALA A 138 9.16 5.53 -10.91
N GLN A 139 8.40 5.69 -9.83
CA GLN A 139 7.19 6.52 -9.79
C GLN A 139 7.48 7.98 -9.46
N MET A 140 8.55 8.27 -8.73
CA MET A 140 8.95 9.64 -8.38
C MET A 140 9.77 10.33 -9.48
N ALA A 141 10.32 9.58 -10.43
CA ALA A 141 11.13 10.05 -11.54
C ALA A 141 10.27 10.39 -12.78
#